data_AF-X1I7H0-F1
#
_entry.id   AF-X1I7H0-F1
#
_cell.length_a   1.000
_cell.length_b   1.000
_cell.length_c   1.000
_cell.angle_alpha   90.00
_cell.angle_beta   90.00
_cell.angle_gamma   90.00
#
_symmetry.space_group_name_H-M   'P 1'
#
loop_
_entity.id
_entity.type
_entity.pdbx_description
1 polymer ?
#
loop_
_entity_poly.entity_id
_entity_poly.type
_entity_poly.pdbx_seq_one_letter_code
_entity_poly.pdbx_strand_id
1 'polypeptide(L)' 'MYFVGKINNNKISRNIVNYNREGMVLSDGNKNYISENTVSYNEEGGIRISFCDYSTITRNNA' A
#
# COMPACT_ATOMS: atom_id res chain seq x y z
N MET A 1 7.51 0.16 3.29
CA MET A 1 7.14 -1.26 3.05
C MET A 1 6.89 -1.45 1.56
N TYR A 2 7.68 -2.30 0.89
CA TYR A 2 7.67 -2.41 -0.56
C TYR A 2 7.12 -3.77 -0.99
N PHE A 3 5.99 -3.77 -1.68
CA PHE A 3 5.33 -4.96 -2.22
C PHE A 3 5.46 -4.95 -3.75
N VAL A 4 6.48 -5.64 -4.26
CA VAL A 4 6.68 -5.87 -5.71
C VAL A 4 6.47 -7.33 -6.03
N GLY A 5 5.62 -7.55 -7.03
CA GLY A 5 5.26 -8.87 -7.52
C GLY A 5 3.78 -8.92 -7.82
N LYS A 6 3.36 -9.91 -8.63
CA LYS A 6 1.97 -10.17 -9.02
C LYS A 6 1.07 -10.49 -7.82
N ILE A 7 0.86 -9.51 -6.95
CA ILE A 7 0.15 -9.63 -5.68
C ILE A 7 -1.32 -9.45 -6.04
N ASN A 8 -2.00 -10.57 -6.23
CA ASN A 8 -3.41 -10.60 -6.57
C ASN A 8 -4.22 -11.10 -5.37
N ASN A 9 -5.39 -10.52 -5.13
CA ASN A 9 -6.33 -10.99 -4.10
C ASN A 9 -5.77 -10.98 -2.67
N ASN A 10 -4.94 -9.98 -2.31
CA ASN A 10 -4.39 -9.86 -0.97
C ASN A 10 -5.16 -8.84 -0.12
N LYS A 11 -5.18 -9.08 1.19
CA LYS A 11 -5.65 -8.12 2.19
C LYS A 11 -4.45 -7.54 2.93
N ILE A 12 -4.19 -6.25 2.74
CA ILE A 12 -3.14 -5.51 3.43
C ILE A 12 -3.81 -4.53 4.38
N SER A 13 -3.84 -4.87 5.66
CA SER A 13 -4.55 -4.04 6.63
C SER A 13 -3.84 -3.91 7.96
N ARG A 14 -4.00 -2.75 8.61
CA ARG A 14 -3.48 -2.46 9.96
C ARG A 14 -1.96 -2.50 10.09
N ASN A 15 -1.25 -2.19 9.01
CA ASN A 15 0.19 -2.04 9.05
C ASN A 15 0.56 -0.61 9.47
N ILE A 16 1.63 -0.48 10.24
CA ILE A 16 2.29 0.80 10.53
C ILE A 16 3.54 0.87 9.65
N VAL A 17 3.58 1.82 8.73
CA VAL A 17 4.70 2.03 7.81
C VAL A 17 5.26 3.43 8.03
N ASN A 18 6.31 3.53 8.83
CA ASN A 18 6.90 4.82 9.19
C ASN A 18 8.43 4.82 9.10
N TYR A 19 9.00 6.02 8.96
CA TYR A 19 10.44 6.24 8.92
C TYR A 19 11.17 5.44 7.83
N ASN A 20 10.55 5.34 6.64
CA ASN A 20 11.16 4.77 5.46
C ASN A 20 11.37 5.84 4.38
N ARG A 21 12.24 5.58 3.40
CA ARG A 21 12.34 6.44 2.21
C ARG A 21 11.00 6.49 1.46
N GLU A 22 10.44 5.32 1.13
CA GLU A 22 9.13 5.18 0.49
C GLU A 22 8.14 4.58 1.49
N GLY A 23 6.89 5.05 1.48
CA GLY A 23 5.82 4.52 2.33
C GLY A 23 5.36 3.12 1.91
N MET A 24 4.11 2.98 1.50
CA MET A 24 3.57 1.71 0.99
C MET A 24 3.50 1.76 -0.54
N VAL A 25 4.19 0.87 -1.22
CA VAL A 25 4.15 0.77 -2.69
C VAL A 25 3.60 -0.58 -3.11
N LEU A 26 2.56 -0.56 -3.95
CA LEU A 26 2.04 -1.73 -4.67
C LEU A 26 2.17 -1.51 -6.17
N SER A 27 2.61 -2.56 -6.87
CA SER A 27 2.73 -2.57 -8.33
C SER A 27 2.31 -3.91 -8.92
N ASP A 28 1.69 -3.88 -10.10
CA ASP A 28 1.36 -5.06 -10.92
C ASP A 28 0.51 -6.12 -10.21
N GLY A 29 -0.58 -5.72 -9.54
CA GLY A 29 -1.36 -6.63 -8.70
C GLY A 29 -2.85 -6.27 -8.59
N ASN A 30 -3.74 -7.19 -8.94
CA ASN A 30 -5.18 -6.95 -9.04
C ASN A 30 -5.97 -7.43 -7.82
N LYS A 31 -7.14 -6.81 -7.59
CA LYS A 31 -8.11 -7.22 -6.56
C LYS A 31 -7.55 -7.21 -5.12
N ASN A 32 -6.72 -6.23 -4.79
CA ASN A 32 -6.20 -6.10 -3.42
C ASN A 32 -7.11 -5.23 -2.55
N TYR A 33 -7.22 -5.58 -1.28
CA TYR A 33 -7.96 -4.81 -0.27
C TYR A 33 -6.98 -4.20 0.72
N ILE A 34 -6.75 -2.89 0.60
CA ILE A 34 -5.77 -2.15 1.39
C ILE A 34 -6.51 -1.21 2.32
N SER A 35 -6.49 -1.51 3.61
CA SER A 35 -7.31 -0.75 4.56
C SER A 35 -6.73 -0.59 5.95
N GLU A 36 -7.04 0.52 6.63
CA GLU A 36 -6.66 0.73 8.03
C GLU A 36 -5.13 0.74 8.25
N ASN A 37 -4.33 1.05 7.23
CA ASN A 37 -2.88 1.20 7.38
C ASN A 37 -2.54 2.64 7.78
N THR A 38 -1.57 2.79 8.67
CA THR A 38 -0.99 4.07 9.07
C THR A 38 0.38 4.21 8.43
N VAL A 39 0.50 5.13 7.49
CA VAL A 39 1.72 5.44 6.75
C VAL A 39 2.12 6.86 7.12
N SER A 40 3.27 7.06 7.76
CA SER A 40 3.64 8.40 8.26
C SER A 40 5.15 8.56 8.38
N TYR A 41 5.65 9.79 8.33
CA TYR A 41 7.09 10.08 8.45
C TYR A 41 7.95 9.32 7.43
N ASN A 42 7.47 9.16 6.19
CA ASN A 42 8.27 8.61 5.09
C ASN A 42 8.74 9.76 4.18
N GLU A 43 9.95 9.65 3.63
CA GLU A 43 10.62 10.78 2.95
C GLU A 43 9.98 11.15 1.60
N GLU A 44 9.59 10.17 0.78
CA GLU A 44 9.15 10.36 -0.61
C GLU A 44 7.64 10.24 -0.80
N GLY A 45 6.91 9.59 0.12
CA GLY A 45 5.45 9.50 -0.01
C GLY A 45 4.74 8.54 0.93
N GLY A 46 3.40 8.62 0.90
CA GLY A 46 2.48 7.78 1.66
C GLY A 46 2.19 6.44 0.98
N ILE A 47 1.07 6.34 0.26
CA ILE A 47 0.66 5.10 -0.43
C ILE A 47 0.71 5.33 -1.95
N ARG A 48 1.52 4.54 -2.66
CA ARG A 48 1.60 4.52 -4.12
C ARG A 48 1.08 3.20 -4.68
N ILE A 49 0.15 3.27 -5.63
CA ILE A 49 -0.42 2.11 -6.32
C ILE A 49 -0.29 2.30 -7.83
N SER A 50 0.21 1.29 -8.54
CA SER A 50 0.37 1.32 -10.00
C SER A 50 0.01 -0.04 -10.60
N PHE A 51 -0.74 -0.05 -11.71
CA PHE A 51 -1.17 -1.29 -12.39
C PHE A 51 -1.88 -2.29 -11.46
N CYS A 52 -2.81 -1.81 -10.64
CA CYS A 52 -3.56 -2.61 -9.68
C CYS A 52 -5.08 -2.51 -9.90
N ASP A 53 -5.58 -3.20 -10.91
CA ASP A 53 -6.99 -3.15 -11.28
C ASP A 53 -7.88 -3.78 -10.20
N TYR A 54 -9.10 -3.27 -10.07
CA TYR A 54 -10.11 -3.76 -9.11
C TYR A 54 -9.65 -3.80 -7.65
N SER A 55 -8.64 -3.00 -7.27
CA SER A 55 -8.19 -2.89 -5.89
C SER A 55 -8.97 -1.82 -5.14
N THR A 56 -9.28 -2.10 -3.87
CA THR A 56 -9.97 -1.18 -2.97
C THR A 56 -8.99 -0.62 -1.96
N ILE A 57 -8.87 0.71 -1.91
CA ILE A 57 -8.09 1.44 -0.91
C ILE A 57 -9.07 2.20 -0.03
N THR A 58 -9.13 1.92 1.27
CA THR A 58 -10.08 2.58 2.16
C THR A 58 -9.57 2.72 3.57
N ARG A 59 -9.89 3.81 4.27
CA ARG A 59 -9.52 4.05 5.68
C ARG A 59 -8.01 3.94 5.96
N ASN A 60 -7.15 4.31 5.02
CA ASN A 60 -5.72 4.43 5.30
C ASN A 60 -5.40 5.88 5.68
N ASN A 61 -4.46 6.06 6.60
CA ASN A 61 -3.92 7.35 6.98
C ASN A 61 -2.50 7.44 6.41
N ALA A 62 -2.20 8.42 5.56
CA ALA A 62 -0.99 8.50 4.75
C ALA A 62 -0.45 9.92 4.65
#